data_AF-A0A7H9HLS6-F1
#
_entry.id   AF-A0A7H9HLS6-F1
#
_cell.length_a   1.000
_cell.length_b   1.000
_cell.length_c   1.000
_cell.angle_alpha   90.00
_cell.angle_beta   90.00
_cell.angle_gamma   90.00
#
_symmetry.space_group_name_H-M   'P 1'
#
loop_
_entity.id
_entity.type
_entity.pdbx_description
1 polymer ?
#
loop_
_entity_poly.entity_id
_entity_poly.type
_entity_poly.pdbx_seq_one_letter_code
_entity_poly.pdbx_strand_id
1 'polypeptide(L)'
;MRLPNYVRFRLTGPSKEQSHNSKLNGYFKRIKDKLMPILMWLASFRIVVWFHETLQNILIGIIRVGPVPRHVSFIMDGNRRYAKKCDMAIKKGHEAGGMTLLNLCYACKRIGIKCVSAYAFSIENFNRPREEVETLTNLFSAKLDEFCERANTLTDPLYGSRLRIVGDHSLVSADMREKIKRVERLTDNGDDFTLYICFPYTSRNDIYHTVCGSIEKSLVDSGYARSLTIAGFTRNMYLEEFSNNCDLLIRTSGHMRLSDYMLWQSHENSEILFTSTLWPDFGFIRLYLALLKWSFFTNIQRYNEMGFSLRRKLYHALPFVDVHDPVSVDSLPSPPIAISVTGESE
;
A
#
# COMPACT_ATOMS: atom_id res chain seq x y z
N MET A 1 -25.59 9.81 16.35
CA MET A 1 -24.64 9.59 15.24
C MET A 1 -23.92 8.29 15.54
N ARG A 2 -24.41 7.18 14.96
CA ARG A 2 -24.00 5.82 15.32
C ARG A 2 -22.72 5.45 14.57
N LEU A 3 -21.62 5.23 15.30
CA LEU A 3 -20.53 4.37 14.85
C LEU A 3 -20.38 3.20 15.83
N PRO A 4 -21.18 2.13 15.68
CA PRO A 4 -20.85 0.82 16.22
C PRO A 4 -20.51 -0.13 15.05
N ASN A 5 -19.29 -0.68 15.07
CA ASN A 5 -19.03 -2.11 15.28
C ASN A 5 -17.76 -2.65 14.62
N TYR A 6 -16.87 -3.09 15.52
CA TYR A 6 -15.81 -4.08 15.39
C TYR A 6 -14.80 -3.91 14.25
N VAL A 7 -13.54 -3.67 14.62
CA VAL A 7 -12.41 -3.62 13.69
C VAL A 7 -12.23 -4.99 13.05
N ARG A 8 -12.85 -5.13 11.88
CA ARG A 8 -12.58 -6.12 10.85
C ARG A 8 -12.31 -5.33 9.57
N PHE A 9 -11.29 -5.73 8.82
CA PHE A 9 -11.04 -5.40 7.41
C PHE A 9 -11.73 -4.14 6.91
N ARG A 10 -11.06 -2.99 7.04
CA ARG A 10 -11.65 -1.73 6.59
C ARG A 10 -11.34 -1.50 5.12
N LEU A 11 -12.36 -1.68 4.28
CA LEU A 11 -12.36 -1.28 2.87
C LEU A 11 -12.84 0.16 2.78
N THR A 12 -11.99 1.06 2.29
CA THR A 12 -12.38 2.45 2.05
C THR A 12 -12.57 2.69 0.56
N GLY A 13 -13.80 3.01 0.14
CA GLY A 13 -14.11 3.39 -1.23
C GLY A 13 -13.72 4.83 -1.56
N PRO A 14 -13.58 5.19 -2.85
CA PRO A 14 -13.30 6.55 -3.27
C PRO A 14 -14.46 7.49 -2.93
N SER A 15 -14.17 8.70 -2.47
CA SER A 15 -15.16 9.77 -2.37
C SER A 15 -15.61 10.19 -3.77
N LYS A 16 -16.91 10.45 -3.96
CA LYS A 16 -17.45 10.98 -5.22
C LYS A 16 -16.91 12.40 -5.44
N GLU A 17 -15.82 12.55 -6.19
CA GLU A 17 -15.51 13.83 -6.83
C GLU A 17 -16.53 14.05 -7.94
N GLN A 18 -17.45 14.99 -7.74
CA GLN A 18 -18.41 15.42 -8.75
C GLN A 18 -17.66 16.09 -9.90
N SER A 19 -17.65 15.47 -11.08
CA SER A 19 -17.17 16.12 -12.30
C SER A 19 -18.29 16.98 -12.89
N HIS A 20 -18.24 18.28 -12.61
CA HIS A 20 -19.09 19.25 -13.29
C HIS A 20 -18.27 20.14 -14.25
N ASN A 21 -18.84 20.30 -15.46
CA ASN A 21 -18.54 21.27 -16.52
C ASN A 21 -17.37 21.02 -17.49
N SER A 22 -17.71 20.51 -18.67
CA SER A 22 -16.83 20.24 -19.82
C SER A 22 -16.47 21.48 -20.66
N LYS A 23 -17.27 22.56 -20.65
CA LYS A 23 -17.00 23.77 -21.46
C LYS A 23 -16.13 24.82 -20.73
N LEU A 24 -16.32 25.03 -19.42
CA LEU A 24 -15.44 25.87 -18.59
C LEU A 24 -14.00 25.34 -18.53
N ASN A 25 -13.85 24.01 -18.59
CA ASN A 25 -12.55 23.34 -18.55
C ASN A 25 -11.61 23.73 -19.71
N GLY A 26 -12.12 24.03 -20.90
CA GLY A 26 -11.27 24.38 -22.06
C GLY A 26 -10.58 25.74 -21.94
N TYR A 27 -11.32 26.74 -21.42
CA TYR A 27 -10.79 28.09 -21.21
C TYR A 27 -9.82 28.14 -20.01
N PHE A 28 -10.21 27.49 -18.90
CA PHE A 28 -9.33 27.32 -17.73
C PHE A 28 -8.07 26.51 -18.06
N LYS A 29 -8.15 25.52 -18.95
CA LYS A 29 -6.97 24.76 -19.41
C LYS A 29 -5.97 25.66 -20.13
N ARG A 30 -6.41 26.52 -21.06
CA ARG A 30 -5.50 27.47 -21.74
C ARG A 30 -4.85 28.47 -20.79
N ILE A 31 -5.59 28.98 -19.81
CA ILE A 31 -5.06 29.89 -18.78
C ILE A 31 -4.06 29.15 -17.90
N LYS A 32 -4.40 27.94 -17.45
CA LYS A 32 -3.53 27.07 -16.66
C LYS A 32 -2.25 26.73 -17.43
N ASP A 33 -2.32 26.41 -18.71
CA ASP A 33 -1.15 26.05 -19.53
C ASP A 33 -0.20 27.25 -19.71
N LYS A 34 -0.72 28.49 -19.75
CA LYS A 34 0.12 29.71 -19.76
C LYS A 34 0.68 30.07 -18.38
N LEU A 35 -0.07 29.80 -17.31
CA LEU A 35 0.37 30.04 -15.93
C LEU A 35 1.31 28.96 -15.40
N MET A 36 1.24 27.73 -15.92
CA MET A 36 2.02 26.60 -15.42
C MET A 36 3.53 26.84 -15.50
N PRO A 37 4.11 27.35 -16.60
CA PRO A 37 5.53 27.67 -16.64
C PRO A 37 5.93 28.73 -15.61
N ILE A 38 5.06 29.72 -15.39
CA ILE A 38 5.28 30.78 -14.39
C ILE A 38 5.22 30.18 -12.97
N LEU A 39 4.23 29.34 -12.68
CA LEU A 39 4.11 28.62 -11.41
C LEU A 39 5.29 27.68 -11.16
N MET A 40 5.75 26.95 -12.19
CA MET A 40 6.92 26.08 -12.09
C MET A 40 8.20 26.89 -11.88
N TRP A 41 8.34 28.05 -12.53
CA TRP A 41 9.43 28.97 -12.30
C TRP A 41 9.41 29.53 -10.87
N LEU A 42 8.25 29.96 -10.37
CA LEU A 42 8.09 30.38 -8.97
C LEU A 42 8.40 29.24 -8.00
N ALA A 43 7.94 28.01 -8.29
CA ALA A 43 8.20 26.83 -7.47
C ALA A 43 9.67 26.42 -7.48
N SER A 44 10.43 26.80 -8.51
CA SER A 44 11.88 26.54 -8.60
C SER A 44 12.71 27.44 -7.69
N PHE A 45 12.12 28.50 -7.12
CA PHE A 45 12.83 29.33 -6.17
C PHE A 45 13.22 28.56 -4.92
N ARG A 46 14.47 28.73 -4.50
CA ARG A 46 15.05 28.05 -3.33
C ARG A 46 14.21 28.19 -2.07
N ILE A 47 13.58 29.35 -1.86
CA ILE A 47 12.72 29.58 -0.70
C ILE A 47 11.45 28.74 -0.73
N VAL A 48 10.88 28.51 -1.92
CA VAL A 48 9.68 27.68 -2.08
C VAL A 48 10.01 26.21 -1.91
N VAL A 49 11.14 25.75 -2.48
CA VAL A 49 11.66 24.39 -2.26
C VAL A 49 11.93 24.16 -0.77
N TRP A 50 12.64 25.08 -0.12
CA TRP A 50 12.91 25.03 1.32
C TRP A 50 11.63 24.99 2.15
N PHE A 51 10.63 25.81 1.82
CA PHE A 51 9.34 25.81 2.52
C PHE A 51 8.60 24.48 2.34
N HIS A 52 8.58 23.94 1.11
CA HIS A 52 7.96 22.66 0.82
C HIS A 52 8.65 21.51 1.58
N GLU A 53 9.98 21.45 1.58
CA GLU A 53 10.75 20.46 2.35
C GLU A 53 10.51 20.60 3.85
N THR A 54 10.48 21.83 4.36
CA THR A 54 10.21 22.12 5.79
C THR A 54 8.82 21.64 6.18
N LEU A 55 7.79 21.96 5.38
CA LEU A 55 6.43 21.50 5.60
C LEU A 55 6.36 19.97 5.56
N GLN A 56 6.98 19.33 4.56
CA GLN A 56 7.05 17.88 4.46
C GLN A 56 7.73 17.26 5.70
N ASN A 57 8.81 17.86 6.20
CA ASN A 57 9.49 17.39 7.41
C ASN A 57 8.62 17.52 8.66
N ILE A 58 7.87 18.62 8.82
CA ILE A 58 6.91 18.81 9.92
C ILE A 58 5.83 17.73 9.86
N LEU A 59 5.24 17.50 8.69
CA LEU A 59 4.21 16.50 8.48
C LEU A 59 4.72 15.08 8.80
N ILE A 60 5.92 14.74 8.33
CA ILE A 60 6.57 13.46 8.68
C ILE A 60 6.75 13.35 10.20
N GLY A 61 7.20 14.42 10.86
CA GLY A 61 7.34 14.49 12.32
C GLY A 61 6.03 14.17 13.05
N ILE A 62 4.91 14.76 12.60
CA ILE A 62 3.58 14.54 13.19
C ILE A 62 3.17 13.06 13.09
N ILE A 63 3.33 12.43 11.92
CA ILE A 63 2.96 11.01 11.75
C ILE A 63 3.81 10.11 12.65
N ARG A 64 5.10 10.42 12.81
CA ARG A 64 6.03 9.61 13.61
C ARG A 64 5.73 9.59 15.11
N VAL A 65 4.96 10.56 15.62
CA VAL A 65 4.50 10.56 17.01
C VAL A 65 3.40 9.51 17.23
N GLY A 66 2.63 9.19 16.19
CA GLY A 66 1.61 8.15 16.22
C GLY A 66 2.13 6.76 15.85
N PRO A 67 1.24 5.74 15.83
CA PRO A 67 1.55 4.46 15.22
C PRO A 67 1.84 4.66 13.74
N VAL A 68 2.88 3.98 13.25
CA VAL A 68 3.31 3.94 11.85
C VAL A 68 3.17 2.51 11.33
N PRO A 69 2.62 2.28 10.13
CA PRO A 69 2.55 0.94 9.55
C PRO A 69 3.96 0.43 9.27
N ARG A 70 4.21 -0.85 9.53
CA ARG A 70 5.47 -1.52 9.20
C ARG A 70 5.56 -1.78 7.70
N HIS A 71 4.46 -2.15 7.05
CA HIS A 71 4.41 -2.44 5.62
C HIS A 71 3.26 -1.73 4.92
N VAL A 72 3.60 -0.95 3.88
CA VAL A 72 2.62 -0.32 2.99
C VAL A 72 2.75 -0.91 1.60
N SER A 73 1.63 -1.30 1.00
CA SER A 73 1.59 -1.90 -0.32
C SER A 73 0.81 -1.04 -1.33
N PHE A 74 1.26 -1.03 -2.59
CA PHE A 74 0.66 -0.22 -3.65
C PHE A 74 0.25 -1.05 -4.87
N ILE A 75 -1.03 -0.97 -5.25
CA ILE A 75 -1.51 -1.33 -6.59
C ILE A 75 -1.48 -0.06 -7.45
N MET A 76 -0.44 0.04 -8.30
CA MET A 76 -0.07 1.23 -9.07
C MET A 76 -0.85 1.33 -10.41
N ASP A 77 -2.17 1.50 -10.33
CA ASP A 77 -3.06 1.53 -11.49
C ASP A 77 -3.27 2.96 -12.04
N GLY A 78 -3.61 3.08 -13.32
CA GLY A 78 -3.97 4.35 -13.95
C GLY A 78 -2.88 5.02 -14.78
N ASN A 79 -1.69 4.43 -14.94
CA ASN A 79 -0.59 5.00 -15.76
C ASN A 79 -1.00 5.31 -17.20
N ARG A 80 -1.69 4.38 -17.87
CA ARG A 80 -2.20 4.57 -19.24
C ARG A 80 -3.26 5.67 -19.33
N ARG A 81 -4.14 5.75 -18.32
CA ARG A 81 -5.19 6.79 -18.24
C ARG A 81 -4.57 8.17 -17.99
N TYR A 82 -3.53 8.24 -17.18
CA TYR A 82 -2.76 9.46 -16.95
C TYR A 82 -2.08 9.94 -18.25
N ALA A 83 -1.44 9.03 -18.99
CA ALA A 83 -0.82 9.36 -20.27
C ALA A 83 -1.84 9.97 -21.24
N LYS A 84 -3.03 9.36 -21.38
CA LYS A 84 -4.12 9.89 -22.21
C LYS A 84 -4.64 11.24 -21.72
N LYS A 85 -4.83 11.40 -20.39
CA LYS A 85 -5.30 12.67 -19.77
C LYS A 85 -4.34 13.83 -20.06
N CYS A 86 -3.04 13.55 -20.10
CA CYS A 86 -1.98 14.54 -20.30
C CYS A 86 -1.49 14.60 -21.76
N ASP A 87 -2.18 13.95 -22.70
CA ASP A 87 -1.84 13.91 -24.13
C ASP A 87 -0.37 13.52 -24.40
N MET A 88 0.09 12.47 -23.72
CA MET A 88 1.46 11.96 -23.82
C MET A 88 1.49 10.47 -24.19
N ALA A 89 2.63 10.01 -24.70
CA ALA A 89 2.86 8.59 -25.00
C ALA A 89 2.68 7.71 -23.75
N ILE A 90 2.14 6.49 -23.94
CA ILE A 90 1.91 5.52 -22.85
C ILE A 90 3.18 5.26 -22.04
N LYS A 91 4.33 5.14 -22.73
CA LYS A 91 5.64 4.97 -22.10
C LYS A 91 5.94 6.05 -21.06
N LYS A 92 5.69 7.33 -21.38
CA LYS A 92 5.88 8.47 -20.46
C LYS A 92 4.98 8.38 -19.23
N GLY A 93 3.76 7.86 -19.39
CA GLY A 93 2.87 7.62 -18.25
C GLY A 93 3.40 6.56 -17.27
N HIS A 94 4.03 5.50 -17.78
CA HIS A 94 4.68 4.49 -16.95
C HIS A 94 5.98 5.01 -16.32
N GLU A 95 6.76 5.82 -17.04
CA GLU A 95 7.95 6.51 -16.51
C GLU A 95 7.58 7.42 -15.32
N ALA A 96 6.53 8.22 -15.48
CA ALA A 96 5.98 9.05 -14.41
C ALA A 96 5.55 8.20 -13.20
N GLY A 97 4.90 7.05 -13.46
CA GLY A 97 4.54 6.11 -12.41
C GLY A 97 5.75 5.54 -11.64
N GLY A 98 6.83 5.22 -12.34
CA GLY A 98 8.08 4.78 -11.69
C GLY A 98 8.68 5.88 -10.81
N MET A 99 8.66 7.13 -11.27
CA MET A 99 9.12 8.27 -10.46
C MET A 99 8.25 8.48 -9.21
N THR A 100 6.93 8.34 -9.35
CA THR A 100 6.02 8.39 -8.20
C THR A 100 6.36 7.33 -7.16
N LEU A 101 6.63 6.08 -7.57
CA LEU A 101 7.04 5.03 -6.65
C LEU A 101 8.31 5.41 -5.88
N LEU A 102 9.36 5.89 -6.56
CA LEU A 102 10.60 6.29 -5.92
C LEU A 102 10.39 7.42 -4.90
N ASN A 103 9.60 8.44 -5.25
CA ASN A 103 9.29 9.56 -4.36
C ASN A 103 8.50 9.11 -3.11
N LEU A 104 7.59 8.15 -3.27
CA LEU A 104 6.84 7.59 -2.15
C LEU A 104 7.72 6.68 -1.29
N CYS A 105 8.62 5.89 -1.87
CA CYS A 105 9.61 5.11 -1.11
C CYS A 105 10.48 6.02 -0.25
N TYR A 106 10.93 7.16 -0.77
CA TYR A 106 11.65 8.16 0.01
C TYR A 106 10.83 8.64 1.21
N ALA A 107 9.58 9.03 0.98
CA ALA A 107 8.69 9.47 2.05
C ALA A 107 8.46 8.36 3.09
N CYS A 108 8.16 7.14 2.65
CA CYS A 108 7.92 5.99 3.52
C CYS A 108 9.12 5.70 4.43
N LYS A 109 10.32 5.67 3.84
CA LYS A 109 11.56 5.47 4.60
C LYS A 109 11.79 6.56 5.64
N ARG A 110 11.60 7.83 5.27
CA ARG A 110 11.70 8.98 6.21
C ARG A 110 10.68 8.94 7.34
N ILE A 111 9.49 8.41 7.08
CA ILE A 111 8.43 8.19 8.06
C ILE A 111 8.78 7.03 9.02
N GLY A 112 9.68 6.12 8.61
CA GLY A 112 10.08 4.96 9.42
C GLY A 112 9.29 3.68 9.11
N ILE A 113 8.57 3.65 7.98
CA ILE A 113 7.98 2.43 7.42
C ILE A 113 9.14 1.51 7.04
N LYS A 114 9.03 0.20 7.32
CA LYS A 114 10.11 -0.78 7.14
C LYS A 114 10.05 -1.48 5.79
N CYS A 115 8.85 -1.65 5.26
CA CYS A 115 8.63 -2.33 4.00
C CYS A 115 7.66 -1.55 3.11
N VAL A 116 8.04 -1.41 1.84
CA VAL A 116 7.10 -1.01 0.79
C VAL A 116 7.01 -2.15 -0.21
N SER A 117 5.80 -2.53 -0.61
CA SER A 117 5.63 -3.41 -1.76
C SER A 117 4.84 -2.72 -2.87
N ALA A 118 5.19 -3.04 -4.12
CA ALA A 118 4.54 -2.43 -5.28
C ALA A 118 4.17 -3.48 -6.32
N TYR A 119 2.92 -3.45 -6.79
CA TYR A 119 2.46 -4.32 -7.86
C TYR A 119 2.89 -3.75 -9.22
N ALA A 120 4.03 -4.22 -9.74
CA ALA A 120 4.60 -3.72 -10.98
C ALA A 120 4.07 -4.44 -12.22
N PHE A 121 3.99 -5.77 -12.19
CA PHE A 121 3.52 -6.55 -13.33
C PHE A 121 2.87 -7.87 -12.90
N SER A 122 1.65 -8.10 -13.38
CA SER A 122 0.91 -9.35 -13.14
C SER A 122 1.33 -10.44 -14.12
N ILE A 123 1.25 -11.71 -13.71
CA ILE A 123 1.35 -12.85 -14.64
C ILE A 123 0.31 -12.73 -15.76
N GLU A 124 -0.90 -12.26 -15.45
CA GLU A 124 -1.96 -12.03 -16.45
C GLU A 124 -1.58 -10.96 -17.49
N ASN A 125 -0.60 -10.10 -17.21
CA ASN A 125 -0.18 -9.06 -18.14
C ASN A 125 0.68 -9.59 -19.29
N PHE A 126 1.17 -10.83 -19.24
CA PHE A 126 1.77 -11.49 -20.40
C PHE A 126 0.78 -11.74 -21.53
N ASN A 127 -0.53 -11.69 -21.28
CA ASN A 127 -1.57 -11.78 -22.31
C ASN A 127 -1.70 -10.50 -23.18
N ARG A 128 -0.91 -9.45 -22.89
CA ARG A 128 -0.87 -8.21 -23.69
C ARG A 128 0.00 -8.39 -24.94
N PRO A 129 -0.12 -7.49 -25.94
CA PRO A 129 0.73 -7.54 -27.12
C PRO A 129 2.21 -7.54 -26.75
N ARG A 130 3.01 -8.35 -27.45
CA ARG A 130 4.44 -8.56 -27.17
C ARG A 130 5.24 -7.25 -27.08
N GLU A 131 4.98 -6.31 -27.98
CA GLU A 131 5.61 -4.99 -27.98
C GLU A 131 5.34 -4.19 -26.69
N GLU A 132 4.14 -4.29 -26.12
CA GLU A 132 3.79 -3.65 -24.84
C GLU A 132 4.56 -4.32 -23.69
N VAL A 133 4.63 -5.65 -23.69
CA VAL A 133 5.37 -6.42 -22.68
C VAL A 133 6.86 -6.10 -22.71
N GLU A 134 7.47 -6.06 -23.89
CA GLU A 134 8.88 -5.70 -24.09
C GLU A 134 9.15 -4.27 -23.63
N THR A 135 8.27 -3.32 -23.97
CA THR A 135 8.37 -1.93 -23.51
C THR A 135 8.33 -1.81 -21.99
N LEU A 136 7.41 -2.53 -21.34
CA LEU A 136 7.29 -2.52 -19.87
C LEU A 136 8.49 -3.18 -19.19
N THR A 137 8.99 -4.28 -19.76
CA THR A 137 10.17 -4.98 -19.26
C THR A 137 11.43 -4.13 -19.37
N ASN A 138 11.59 -3.40 -20.48
CA ASN A 138 12.71 -2.48 -20.67
C ASN A 138 12.64 -1.29 -19.70
N LEU A 139 11.44 -0.74 -19.47
CA LEU A 139 11.26 0.31 -18.48
C LEU A 139 11.56 -0.18 -17.06
N PHE A 140 11.09 -1.37 -16.71
CA PHE A 140 11.38 -2.00 -15.44
C PHE A 140 12.88 -2.20 -15.24
N SER A 141 13.57 -2.70 -16.27
CA SER A 141 15.04 -2.83 -16.31
C SER A 141 15.75 -1.51 -15.98
N ALA A 142 15.35 -0.40 -16.61
CA ALA A 142 15.92 0.92 -16.33
C ALA A 142 15.65 1.38 -14.89
N LYS A 143 14.44 1.13 -14.36
CA LYS A 143 14.06 1.52 -12.99
C LYS A 143 14.75 0.69 -11.91
N LEU A 144 15.10 -0.57 -12.20
CA LEU A 144 15.93 -1.38 -11.30
C LEU A 144 17.33 -0.79 -11.15
N ASP A 145 17.96 -0.36 -12.26
CA ASP A 145 19.28 0.27 -12.19
C ASP A 145 19.21 1.61 -11.44
N GLU A 146 18.21 2.45 -11.74
CA GLU A 146 18.01 3.74 -11.06
C GLU A 146 17.81 3.55 -9.55
N PHE A 147 16.99 2.59 -9.11
CA PHE A 147 16.84 2.32 -7.68
C PHE A 147 18.14 1.82 -7.06
N CYS A 148 18.83 0.88 -7.72
CA CYS A 148 20.08 0.31 -7.24
C CYS A 148 21.18 1.37 -7.07
N GLU A 149 21.29 2.30 -8.02
CA GLU A 149 22.24 3.43 -7.94
C GLU A 149 21.93 4.32 -6.73
N ARG A 150 20.65 4.70 -6.57
CA ARG A 150 20.21 5.54 -5.46
C ARG A 150 20.35 4.85 -4.10
N ALA A 151 20.07 3.56 -4.02
CA ALA A 151 20.25 2.76 -2.81
C ALA A 151 21.72 2.64 -2.38
N ASN A 152 22.67 2.81 -3.31
CA ASN A 152 24.11 2.73 -3.04
C ASN A 152 24.80 4.10 -2.93
N THR A 153 24.08 5.19 -3.20
CA THR A 153 24.63 6.56 -3.17
C THR A 153 24.44 7.16 -1.77
N LEU A 154 25.52 7.38 -1.02
CA LEU A 154 25.51 7.88 0.37
C LEU A 154 24.68 9.16 0.60
N THR A 155 24.65 10.05 -0.39
CA THR A 155 23.92 11.32 -0.31
C THR A 155 22.44 11.18 -0.67
N ASP A 156 22.04 10.07 -1.29
CA ASP A 156 20.65 9.83 -1.65
C ASP A 156 19.88 9.33 -0.41
N PRO A 157 18.68 9.84 -0.15
CA PRO A 157 17.89 9.35 0.97
C PRO A 157 17.51 7.86 0.95
N LEU A 158 17.50 7.23 -0.22
CA LEU A 158 17.30 5.80 -0.36
C LEU A 158 18.56 5.01 -0.05
N TYR A 159 19.69 5.64 0.27
CA TYR A 159 20.93 4.96 0.67
C TYR A 159 20.71 3.87 1.74
N GLY A 160 21.20 2.66 1.50
CA GLY A 160 21.00 1.52 2.39
C GLY A 160 19.59 0.93 2.31
N SER A 161 18.83 1.13 1.21
CA SER A 161 17.57 0.42 0.99
C SER A 161 17.81 -0.93 0.32
N ARG A 162 17.15 -1.99 0.80
CA ARG A 162 17.18 -3.32 0.18
C ARG A 162 16.13 -3.39 -0.93
N LEU A 163 16.49 -3.96 -2.08
CA LEU A 163 15.55 -4.23 -3.17
C LEU A 163 15.36 -5.74 -3.31
N ARG A 164 14.11 -6.20 -3.37
CA ARG A 164 13.73 -7.58 -3.62
C ARG A 164 12.71 -7.65 -4.74
N ILE A 165 12.92 -8.50 -5.72
CA ILE A 165 12.00 -8.71 -6.82
C ILE A 165 11.37 -10.08 -6.60
N VAL A 166 10.04 -10.09 -6.54
CA VAL A 166 9.28 -11.27 -6.13
C VAL A 166 8.23 -11.66 -7.16
N GLY A 167 8.09 -12.96 -7.37
CA GLY A 167 7.17 -13.52 -8.35
C GLY A 167 7.75 -14.73 -9.07
N ASP A 168 7.10 -15.11 -10.16
CA ASP A 168 7.55 -16.23 -10.99
C ASP A 168 8.62 -15.76 -12.00
N HIS A 169 9.87 -15.86 -11.58
CA HIS A 169 11.01 -15.51 -12.42
C HIS A 169 11.20 -16.49 -13.61
N SER A 170 10.51 -17.63 -13.68
CA SER A 170 10.60 -18.53 -14.84
C SER A 170 10.01 -17.91 -16.11
N LEU A 171 9.10 -16.92 -15.95
CA LEU A 171 8.40 -16.25 -17.04
C LEU A 171 9.18 -15.07 -17.67
N VAL A 172 10.34 -14.71 -17.12
CA VAL A 172 11.16 -13.59 -17.62
C VAL A 172 12.43 -14.10 -18.32
N SER A 173 13.00 -13.26 -19.19
CA SER A 173 14.22 -13.61 -19.94
C SER A 173 15.40 -13.92 -19.01
N ALA A 174 16.37 -14.69 -19.51
CA ALA A 174 17.60 -15.00 -18.78
C ALA A 174 18.33 -13.72 -18.33
N ASP A 175 18.46 -12.74 -19.22
CA ASP A 175 19.09 -11.44 -18.97
C ASP A 175 18.40 -10.68 -17.83
N MET A 176 17.05 -10.68 -17.80
CA MET A 176 16.29 -10.05 -16.72
C MET A 176 16.50 -10.77 -15.39
N ARG A 177 16.54 -12.12 -15.38
CA ARG A 177 16.84 -12.90 -14.17
C ARG A 177 18.23 -12.60 -13.61
N GLU A 178 19.23 -12.52 -14.48
CA GLU A 178 20.59 -12.18 -14.07
C GLU A 178 20.64 -10.75 -13.50
N LYS A 179 19.97 -9.81 -14.15
CA LYS A 179 19.86 -8.43 -13.67
C LYS A 179 19.18 -8.34 -12.30
N ILE A 180 18.07 -9.05 -12.11
CA ILE A 180 17.38 -9.16 -10.80
C ILE A 180 18.36 -9.65 -9.74
N LYS A 181 19.04 -10.78 -9.97
CA LYS A 181 20.03 -11.31 -9.02
C LYS A 181 21.15 -10.31 -8.72
N ARG A 182 21.61 -9.57 -9.73
CA ARG A 182 22.65 -8.54 -9.57
C ARG A 182 22.17 -7.41 -8.66
N VAL A 183 20.99 -6.82 -8.91
CA VAL A 183 20.51 -5.68 -8.12
C VAL A 183 20.15 -6.07 -6.69
N GLU A 184 19.61 -7.28 -6.47
CA GLU A 184 19.32 -7.79 -5.13
C GLU A 184 20.62 -7.98 -4.33
N ARG A 185 21.67 -8.54 -4.94
CA ARG A 185 22.99 -8.66 -4.30
C ARG A 185 23.62 -7.31 -3.96
N LEU A 186 23.54 -6.36 -4.89
CA LEU A 186 24.08 -5.01 -4.70
C LEU A 186 23.34 -4.21 -3.63
N THR A 187 22.15 -4.63 -3.23
CA THR A 187 21.35 -3.95 -2.19
C THR A 187 21.16 -4.80 -0.94
N ASP A 188 21.79 -5.98 -0.86
CA ASP A 188 21.55 -6.98 0.21
C ASP A 188 22.04 -6.50 1.58
N ASN A 189 23.15 -5.77 1.60
CA ASN A 189 23.76 -5.21 2.80
C ASN A 189 23.06 -3.93 3.30
N GLY A 190 21.92 -3.57 2.70
CA GLY A 190 21.14 -2.41 3.12
C GLY A 190 20.52 -2.56 4.51
N ASP A 191 20.15 -1.42 5.08
CA ASP A 191 19.53 -1.25 6.39
C ASP A 191 18.04 -1.71 6.42
N ASP A 192 17.35 -1.26 7.46
CA ASP A 192 15.99 -1.56 7.91
C ASP A 192 14.84 -1.05 6.99
N PHE A 193 15.11 -0.82 5.69
CA PHE A 193 14.08 -0.50 4.69
C PHE A 193 14.17 -1.42 3.48
N THR A 194 13.09 -2.17 3.20
CA THR A 194 13.01 -3.09 2.06
C THR A 194 11.92 -2.68 1.08
N LEU A 195 12.27 -2.58 -0.20
CA LEU A 195 11.32 -2.44 -1.30
C LEU A 195 11.13 -3.80 -1.99
N TYR A 196 9.91 -4.33 -1.92
CA TYR A 196 9.49 -5.50 -2.68
C TYR A 196 8.79 -5.07 -3.98
N ILE A 197 9.32 -5.48 -5.12
CA ILE A 197 8.65 -5.30 -6.41
C ILE A 197 8.07 -6.62 -6.87
N CYS A 198 6.74 -6.66 -7.01
CA CYS A 198 6.02 -7.85 -7.44
C CYS A 198 6.03 -7.92 -8.99
N PHE A 199 6.90 -8.76 -9.55
CA PHE A 199 7.19 -8.88 -10.99
C PHE A 199 7.82 -10.24 -11.36
N PRO A 200 7.19 -11.06 -12.22
CA PRO A 200 5.76 -11.18 -12.49
C PRO A 200 5.04 -11.88 -11.35
N TYR A 201 3.94 -11.31 -10.84
CA TYR A 201 3.32 -11.80 -9.61
C TYR A 201 1.80 -11.96 -9.70
N THR A 202 1.26 -13.01 -9.09
CA THR A 202 -0.14 -13.12 -8.65
C THR A 202 -0.19 -13.84 -7.31
N SER A 203 -1.18 -13.52 -6.48
CA SER A 203 -1.30 -14.09 -5.13
C SER A 203 -1.60 -15.58 -5.17
N ARG A 204 -2.39 -16.05 -6.14
CA ARG A 204 -2.60 -17.49 -6.35
C ARG A 204 -1.32 -18.23 -6.72
N ASN A 205 -0.47 -17.62 -7.55
CA ASN A 205 0.81 -18.22 -7.92
C ASN A 205 1.78 -18.26 -6.73
N ASP A 206 1.80 -17.22 -5.89
CA ASP A 206 2.56 -17.19 -4.64
C ASP A 206 2.17 -18.35 -3.72
N ILE A 207 0.86 -18.55 -3.48
CA ILE A 207 0.35 -19.67 -2.69
C ILE A 207 0.75 -21.02 -3.32
N TYR A 208 0.56 -21.18 -4.63
CA TYR A 208 0.94 -22.40 -5.37
C TYR A 208 2.44 -22.70 -5.22
N HIS A 209 3.29 -21.70 -5.45
CA HIS A 209 4.75 -21.81 -5.31
C HIS A 209 5.16 -22.25 -3.89
N THR A 210 4.56 -21.65 -2.86
CA THR A 210 4.86 -22.02 -1.46
C THR A 210 4.39 -23.44 -1.12
N VAL A 211 3.26 -23.89 -1.68
CA VAL A 211 2.81 -25.28 -1.54
C VAL A 211 3.81 -26.24 -2.20
N CYS A 212 4.19 -26.00 -3.45
CA CYS A 212 5.18 -26.81 -4.16
C CYS A 212 6.51 -26.89 -3.41
N GLY A 213 7.05 -25.74 -2.97
CA GLY A 213 8.29 -25.71 -2.20
C GLY A 213 8.18 -26.40 -0.84
N SER A 214 7.00 -26.39 -0.21
CA SER A 214 6.77 -27.13 1.04
C SER A 214 6.76 -28.64 0.81
N ILE A 215 6.21 -29.09 -0.31
CA ILE A 215 6.23 -30.50 -0.72
C ILE A 215 7.66 -30.94 -1.00
N GLU A 216 8.43 -30.18 -1.78
CA GLU A 216 9.83 -30.47 -2.08
C GLU A 216 10.67 -30.59 -0.80
N LYS A 217 10.52 -29.66 0.14
CA LYS A 217 11.18 -29.73 1.46
C LYS A 217 10.78 -30.98 2.24
N SER A 218 9.50 -31.38 2.17
CA SER A 218 9.02 -32.60 2.83
C SER A 218 9.54 -33.89 2.21
N LEU A 219 9.92 -33.89 0.92
CA LEU A 219 10.52 -35.05 0.28
C LEU A 219 11.98 -35.25 0.72
N VAL A 220 12.67 -34.16 1.08
CA VAL A 220 14.05 -34.18 1.57
C VAL A 220 14.09 -34.45 3.09
N ASP A 221 13.17 -33.85 3.85
CA ASP A 221 13.04 -34.01 5.30
C ASP A 221 11.67 -34.57 5.67
N SER A 222 11.65 -35.86 6.04
CA SER A 222 10.43 -36.58 6.44
C SER A 222 9.79 -36.05 7.73
N GLY A 223 10.51 -35.26 8.53
CA GLY A 223 9.99 -34.54 9.69
C GLY A 223 9.35 -33.19 9.36
N TYR A 224 9.61 -32.64 8.17
CA TYR A 224 9.16 -31.30 7.78
C TYR A 224 7.63 -31.20 7.68
N ALA A 225 6.95 -32.17 7.07
CA ALA A 225 5.49 -32.18 6.96
C ALA A 225 4.80 -32.10 8.32
N ARG A 226 5.34 -32.77 9.35
CA ARG A 226 4.77 -32.76 10.71
C ARG A 226 5.03 -31.45 11.46
N SER A 227 6.07 -30.71 11.08
CA SER A 227 6.46 -29.44 11.71
C SER A 227 5.98 -28.21 10.94
N LEU A 228 5.38 -28.39 9.77
CA LEU A 228 4.86 -27.29 8.96
C LEU A 228 3.68 -26.61 9.67
N THR A 229 3.88 -25.34 10.00
CA THR A 229 2.87 -24.49 10.62
C THR A 229 2.43 -23.39 9.65
N ILE A 230 1.28 -22.75 9.89
CA ILE A 230 0.83 -21.58 9.10
C ILE A 230 1.88 -20.46 9.13
N ALA A 231 2.53 -20.23 10.28
CA ALA A 231 3.61 -19.25 10.40
C ALA A 231 4.87 -19.65 9.63
N GLY A 232 5.20 -20.94 9.58
CA GLY A 232 6.28 -21.48 8.74
C GLY A 232 5.97 -21.33 7.25
N PHE A 233 4.74 -21.68 6.85
CA PHE A 233 4.24 -21.54 5.48
C PHE A 233 4.31 -20.07 5.03
N THR A 234 3.79 -19.16 5.84
CA THR A 234 3.75 -17.72 5.53
C THR A 234 5.16 -17.15 5.35
N ARG A 235 6.12 -17.52 6.19
CA ARG A 235 7.53 -17.09 6.04
C ARG A 235 8.21 -17.62 4.77
N ASN A 236 7.69 -18.69 4.17
CA ASN A 236 8.19 -19.25 2.91
C ASN A 236 7.46 -18.69 1.68
N MET A 237 6.49 -17.80 1.86
CA MET A 237 5.91 -17.04 0.74
C MET A 237 6.90 -15.99 0.23
N TYR A 238 6.64 -15.44 -0.95
CA TYR A 238 7.58 -14.56 -1.64
C TYR A 238 8.04 -13.34 -0.83
N LEU A 239 7.20 -12.80 0.05
CA LEU A 239 7.53 -11.62 0.85
C LEU A 239 8.23 -11.94 2.18
N GLU A 240 8.58 -13.21 2.41
CA GLU A 240 9.35 -13.67 3.57
C GLU A 240 8.74 -13.16 4.90
N GLU A 241 9.51 -12.39 5.68
CA GLU A 241 9.11 -11.82 6.99
C GLU A 241 7.93 -10.83 6.90
N PHE A 242 7.67 -10.25 5.72
CA PHE A 242 6.56 -9.33 5.49
C PHE A 242 5.30 -10.02 4.94
N SER A 243 5.33 -11.35 4.78
CA SER A 243 4.19 -12.10 4.22
C SER A 243 2.96 -12.17 5.12
N ASN A 244 3.03 -11.73 6.37
CA ASN A 244 1.90 -11.69 7.30
C ASN A 244 1.54 -10.26 7.76
N ASN A 245 2.22 -9.24 7.26
CA ASN A 245 2.26 -7.93 7.90
C ASN A 245 1.81 -6.77 7.01
N CYS A 246 0.98 -6.97 5.98
CA CYS A 246 0.54 -5.85 5.14
C CYS A 246 -0.46 -4.95 5.88
N ASP A 247 0.02 -3.91 6.55
CA ASP A 247 -0.81 -3.03 7.39
C ASP A 247 -1.74 -2.13 6.57
N LEU A 248 -1.29 -1.68 5.40
CA LEU A 248 -2.02 -0.75 4.53
C LEU A 248 -1.80 -1.08 3.05
N LEU A 249 -2.86 -1.52 2.38
CA LEU A 249 -2.87 -1.76 0.93
C LEU A 249 -3.62 -0.63 0.21
N ILE A 250 -2.91 0.12 -0.62
CA ILE A 250 -3.46 1.25 -1.36
C ILE A 250 -3.60 0.91 -2.84
N ARG A 251 -4.81 1.01 -3.37
CA ARG A 251 -5.08 0.92 -4.80
C ARG A 251 -5.54 2.24 -5.37
N THR A 252 -4.87 2.66 -6.43
CA THR A 252 -5.19 3.88 -7.17
C THR A 252 -6.18 3.62 -8.30
N SER A 253 -6.62 4.70 -8.95
CA SER A 253 -7.41 4.76 -10.18
C SER A 253 -8.90 4.41 -10.10
N GLY A 254 -9.45 4.31 -8.89
CA GLY A 254 -10.89 4.18 -8.64
C GLY A 254 -11.48 2.78 -8.80
N HIS A 255 -10.67 1.77 -9.13
CA HIS A 255 -11.12 0.39 -9.17
C HIS A 255 -11.15 -0.22 -7.75
N MET A 256 -12.27 -0.84 -7.37
CA MET A 256 -12.46 -1.48 -6.06
C MET A 256 -12.31 -3.01 -6.15
N ARG A 257 -11.10 -3.47 -6.49
CA ARG A 257 -10.77 -4.90 -6.53
C ARG A 257 -9.29 -5.11 -6.17
N LEU A 258 -8.89 -6.32 -5.79
CA LEU A 258 -7.49 -6.63 -5.51
C LEU A 258 -6.69 -7.06 -6.74
N SER A 259 -7.36 -7.60 -7.77
CA SER A 259 -6.70 -8.09 -9.00
C SER A 259 -5.62 -9.14 -8.72
N ASP A 260 -5.97 -10.16 -7.90
CA ASP A 260 -5.07 -11.26 -7.53
C ASP A 260 -3.74 -10.79 -6.93
N TYR A 261 -3.81 -9.79 -6.05
CA TYR A 261 -2.65 -9.21 -5.38
C TYR A 261 -2.79 -9.34 -3.86
N MET A 262 -1.77 -9.90 -3.23
CA MET A 262 -1.60 -9.99 -1.78
C MET A 262 -2.82 -10.51 -1.00
N LEU A 263 -3.48 -11.56 -1.51
CA LEU A 263 -4.67 -12.13 -0.88
C LEU A 263 -4.33 -12.78 0.47
N TRP A 264 -3.15 -13.41 0.57
CA TRP A 264 -2.66 -13.96 1.83
C TRP A 264 -2.12 -12.87 2.76
N GLN A 265 -1.29 -11.98 2.23
CA GLN A 265 -0.58 -10.97 3.03
C GLN A 265 -1.53 -9.91 3.61
N SER A 266 -2.66 -9.65 2.94
CA SER A 266 -3.65 -8.65 3.34
C SER A 266 -4.86 -9.26 4.04
N HIS A 267 -4.75 -10.48 4.59
CA HIS A 267 -5.88 -11.21 5.19
C HIS A 267 -6.11 -10.94 6.68
N GLU A 268 -5.09 -10.44 7.41
CA GLU A 268 -5.21 -10.09 8.84
C GLU A 268 -4.75 -8.64 9.06
N ASN A 269 -5.53 -7.85 9.81
CA ASN A 269 -5.21 -6.48 10.24
C ASN A 269 -4.81 -5.46 9.14
N SER A 270 -5.06 -5.76 7.86
CA SER A 270 -4.79 -4.84 6.74
C SER A 270 -5.94 -3.84 6.54
N GLU A 271 -5.61 -2.56 6.42
CA GLU A 271 -6.54 -1.56 5.87
C GLU A 271 -6.39 -1.48 4.34
N ILE A 272 -7.50 -1.57 3.62
CA ILE A 272 -7.49 -1.51 2.16
C ILE A 272 -8.11 -0.18 1.73
N LEU A 273 -7.30 0.67 1.11
CA LEU A 273 -7.67 2.00 0.66
C LEU A 273 -7.80 2.05 -0.87
N PHE A 274 -9.00 2.31 -1.37
CA PHE A 274 -9.24 2.63 -2.77
C PHE A 274 -9.32 4.14 -2.97
N THR A 275 -8.51 4.67 -3.87
CA THR A 275 -8.55 6.09 -4.27
C THR A 275 -8.83 6.25 -5.76
N SER A 276 -9.61 7.26 -6.12
CA SER A 276 -9.90 7.64 -7.51
C SER A 276 -8.69 8.25 -8.23
N THR A 277 -7.71 8.74 -7.47
CA THR A 277 -6.46 9.34 -7.98
C THR A 277 -5.73 8.37 -8.90
N LEU A 278 -5.30 8.81 -10.09
CA LEU A 278 -4.42 8.03 -10.96
C LEU A 278 -3.03 7.90 -10.31
N TRP A 279 -2.35 6.76 -10.51
CA TRP A 279 -1.06 6.51 -9.86
C TRP A 279 -0.03 7.65 -10.02
N PRO A 280 0.25 8.20 -11.22
CA PRO A 280 1.22 9.29 -11.34
C PRO A 280 0.83 10.58 -10.61
N ASP A 281 -0.47 10.79 -10.35
CA ASP A 281 -1.00 11.93 -9.57
C ASP A 281 -0.99 11.66 -8.04
N PHE A 282 -0.62 10.45 -7.59
CA PHE A 282 -0.60 10.06 -6.17
C PHE A 282 0.69 10.52 -5.48
N GLY A 283 0.71 11.78 -5.04
CA GLY A 283 1.87 12.38 -4.35
C GLY A 283 1.89 12.21 -2.83
N PHE A 284 2.91 12.81 -2.20
CA PHE A 284 3.17 12.77 -0.75
C PHE A 284 1.94 13.13 0.10
N ILE A 285 1.20 14.17 -0.24
CA ILE A 285 0.03 14.61 0.56
C ILE A 285 -1.05 13.53 0.62
N ARG A 286 -1.27 12.78 -0.46
CA ARG A 286 -2.27 11.70 -0.46
C ARG A 286 -1.80 10.51 0.37
N LEU A 287 -0.52 10.16 0.30
CA LEU A 287 0.09 9.18 1.19
C LEU A 287 -0.03 9.64 2.65
N TYR A 288 0.30 10.90 2.94
CA TYR A 288 0.20 11.49 4.27
C TYR A 288 -1.21 11.37 4.84
N LEU A 289 -2.24 11.74 4.08
CA LEU A 289 -3.63 11.63 4.52
C LEU A 289 -4.05 10.17 4.75
N ALA A 290 -3.59 9.24 3.90
CA ALA A 290 -3.84 7.81 4.08
C ALA A 290 -3.21 7.29 5.39
N LEU A 291 -1.95 7.65 5.65
CA LEU A 291 -1.22 7.28 6.85
C LEU A 291 -1.80 7.93 8.10
N LEU A 292 -2.18 9.21 8.04
CA LEU A 292 -2.82 9.91 9.15
C LEU A 292 -4.14 9.25 9.53
N LYS A 293 -4.95 8.89 8.53
CA LYS A 293 -6.20 8.17 8.74
C LYS A 293 -5.94 6.80 9.39
N TRP A 294 -5.02 6.02 8.83
CA TRP A 294 -4.64 4.72 9.38
C TRP A 294 -4.18 4.86 10.84
N SER A 295 -3.28 5.81 11.10
CA SER A 295 -2.71 6.07 12.42
C SER A 295 -3.78 6.46 13.45
N PHE A 296 -4.71 7.33 13.06
CA PHE A 296 -5.84 7.73 13.90
C PHE A 296 -6.72 6.55 14.30
N PHE A 297 -7.10 5.69 13.34
CA PHE A 297 -7.96 4.55 13.64
C PHE A 297 -7.25 3.44 14.40
N THR A 298 -5.98 3.18 14.11
CA THR A 298 -5.15 2.23 14.86
C THR A 298 -5.01 2.67 16.33
N ASN A 299 -4.86 3.98 16.59
CA ASN A 299 -4.86 4.49 17.96
C ASN A 299 -6.18 4.25 18.69
N ILE A 300 -7.31 4.52 18.04
CA ILE A 300 -8.64 4.26 18.63
C ILE A 300 -8.80 2.76 18.94
N GLN A 301 -8.37 1.89 18.03
CA GLN A 301 -8.43 0.45 18.25
C GLN A 301 -7.59 0.02 19.46
N ARG A 302 -6.33 0.45 19.53
CA ARG A 302 -5.44 0.16 20.66
C ARG A 302 -6.00 0.67 21.99
N TYR A 303 -6.56 1.88 21.99
CA TYR A 303 -7.21 2.46 23.18
C TYR A 303 -8.38 1.59 23.65
N ASN A 304 -9.23 1.14 22.73
CA ASN A 304 -10.35 0.25 23.06
C ASN A 304 -9.84 -1.07 23.64
N GLU A 305 -8.83 -1.70 23.03
CA GLU A 305 -8.23 -2.95 23.53
C GLU A 305 -7.63 -2.79 24.95
N MET A 306 -7.00 -1.65 25.24
CA MET A 306 -6.45 -1.34 26.57
C MET A 306 -7.52 -1.10 27.64
N GLY A 307 -8.60 -0.39 27.30
CA GLY A 307 -9.69 -0.05 28.23
C GLY A 307 -10.47 -1.25 28.77
N PHE A 308 -10.59 -2.32 27.98
CA PHE A 308 -11.24 -3.56 28.40
C PHE A 308 -10.31 -4.47 29.20
N SER A 309 -9.01 -4.53 28.89
CA SER A 309 -8.08 -5.48 29.51
C SER A 309 -7.78 -5.17 30.99
N LEU A 310 -7.52 -3.90 31.33
CA LEU A 310 -7.10 -3.54 32.69
C LEU A 310 -8.26 -3.58 33.68
N ARG A 311 -9.42 -3.03 33.31
CA ARG A 311 -10.66 -3.12 34.09
C ARG A 311 -11.06 -4.58 34.30
N ARG A 312 -11.09 -5.40 33.24
CA ARG A 312 -11.47 -6.82 33.32
C ARG A 312 -10.53 -7.62 34.24
N LYS A 313 -9.21 -7.38 34.20
CA LYS A 313 -8.24 -8.01 35.12
C LYS A 313 -8.42 -7.59 36.58
N LEU A 314 -8.70 -6.31 36.84
CA LEU A 314 -8.96 -5.79 38.17
C LEU A 314 -10.30 -6.31 38.75
N TYR A 315 -11.34 -6.42 37.93
CA TYR A 315 -12.66 -6.88 38.37
C TYR A 315 -12.70 -8.39 38.64
N HIS A 316 -12.03 -9.23 37.83
CA HIS A 316 -11.92 -10.67 38.13
C HIS A 316 -11.05 -10.99 39.35
N ALA A 317 -10.23 -10.05 39.82
CA ALA A 317 -9.43 -10.21 41.03
C ALA A 317 -10.22 -9.94 42.32
N LEU A 318 -11.46 -9.43 42.23
CA LEU A 318 -12.31 -9.11 43.38
C LEU A 318 -13.50 -10.08 43.45
N PRO A 319 -13.47 -11.10 44.34
CA PRO A 319 -14.42 -12.22 44.35
C PRO A 319 -15.85 -11.86 44.84
N PHE A 320 -16.13 -10.59 45.11
CA PHE A 320 -17.40 -10.12 45.71
C PHE A 320 -18.19 -9.15 44.83
N VAL A 321 -17.69 -8.86 43.61
CA VAL A 321 -18.39 -7.95 42.69
C VAL A 321 -19.07 -8.79 41.62
N ASP A 322 -20.38 -8.99 41.77
CA ASP A 322 -21.20 -9.59 40.72
C ASP A 322 -21.40 -8.53 39.63
N VAL A 323 -20.52 -8.53 38.64
CA VAL A 323 -20.57 -7.60 37.51
C VAL A 323 -21.38 -8.28 36.42
N HIS A 324 -22.60 -7.82 36.21
CA HIS A 324 -23.29 -8.10 34.95
C HIS A 324 -22.40 -7.62 33.79
N ASP A 325 -22.11 -8.52 32.85
CA ASP A 325 -21.43 -8.16 31.61
C ASP A 325 -22.15 -6.95 30.98
N PRO A 326 -21.44 -5.86 30.66
CA PRO A 326 -22.07 -4.75 29.97
C PRO A 326 -22.62 -5.27 28.64
N VAL A 327 -23.95 -5.28 28.55
CA VAL A 327 -24.72 -5.70 27.38
C VAL A 327 -24.29 -4.84 26.19
N SER A 328 -23.84 -5.48 25.11
CA SER A 328 -23.55 -4.76 23.87
C SER A 328 -24.80 -3.98 23.46
N VAL A 329 -24.65 -2.73 23.01
CA VAL A 329 -25.78 -1.92 22.52
C VAL A 329 -26.51 -2.63 21.38
N ASP A 330 -25.81 -3.53 20.67
CA ASP A 330 -26.38 -4.35 19.59
C ASP A 330 -27.07 -5.63 20.06
N SER A 331 -26.87 -6.02 21.31
CA SER A 331 -27.61 -7.11 21.97
C SER A 331 -28.86 -6.64 22.70
N LEU A 332 -29.12 -5.32 22.71
CA LEU A 332 -30.41 -4.79 23.14
C LEU A 332 -31.47 -5.11 22.08
N PRO A 333 -32.70 -5.47 22.48
CA PRO A 333 -33.79 -5.63 21.54
C PRO A 333 -33.97 -4.36 20.72
N SER A 334 -34.43 -4.51 19.47
CA SER A 334 -34.74 -3.37 18.60
C SER A 334 -35.63 -2.39 19.39
N PRO A 335 -35.35 -1.07 19.35
CA PRO A 335 -36.22 -0.11 20.02
C PRO A 335 -37.64 -0.33 19.50
N PRO A 336 -38.67 -0.28 20.37
CA PRO A 336 -40.05 -0.44 19.92
C PRO A 336 -40.32 0.55 18.80
N ILE A 337 -41.06 0.11 17.78
CA ILE A 337 -41.51 0.97 16.69
C ILE A 337 -42.12 2.22 17.34
N ALA A 338 -41.65 3.40 16.94
CA ALA A 338 -42.16 4.64 17.50
C ALA A 338 -43.66 4.69 17.23
N ILE A 339 -44.47 4.43 18.26
CA ILE A 339 -45.90 4.68 18.21
C ILE A 339 -46.01 6.19 18.25
N SER A 340 -46.24 6.80 17.09
CA SER A 340 -46.69 8.17 17.06
C SER A 340 -47.93 8.27 17.93
N VAL A 341 -47.96 9.25 18.83
CA VAL A 341 -49.15 9.57 19.64
C VAL A 341 -50.31 10.05 18.73
N THR A 342 -50.05 10.26 17.44
CA THR A 342 -51.08 10.35 16.39
C THR A 342 -51.24 8.96 15.76
N GLY A 343 -52.24 8.19 16.19
CA GLY A 343 -52.41 6.77 15.82
C GLY A 343 -52.71 6.50 14.34
N GLU A 344 -51.72 6.65 13.47
CA GLU A 344 -51.74 6.14 12.10
C GLU A 344 -50.50 5.27 11.88
N SER A 345 -50.75 3.97 11.72
CA SER A 345 -49.76 2.95 11.39
C SER A 345 -49.62 2.84 9.88
N GLU A 346 -48.40 2.97 9.36
CA GLU A 346 -47.94 2.35 8.11
C GLU A 346 -46.78 1.39 8.38
#